data_AF-A0A2S5KDA8-F1
#
_entry.id   AF-A0A2S5KDA8-F1
#
_cell.length_a   1.000
_cell.length_b   1.000
_cell.length_c   1.000
_cell.angle_alpha   90.00
_cell.angle_beta   90.00
_cell.angle_gamma   90.00
#
_symmetry.space_group_name_H-M   'P 1'
#
loop_
_entity.id
_entity.type
_entity.pdbx_description
1 polymer ?
#
loop_
_entity_poly.entity_id
_entity_poly.type
_entity_poly.pdbx_seq_one_letter_code
_entity_poly.pdbx_strand_id
1 'polypeptide(L)'
;MKSLGIVLLALLLAGCDRPRDTQLRLDASRQLQRNIDTSPLRASCEHIARGREWLTPHSVQQLEKHHCQNVLRSASETNFLNTAIYTQTIPVVCGSIQGRSFTGTTLTRRFIYSYDEKALVIRPESEQDKSRFEDRKTLAQLQTDFQNQWAKYCR
;
A
#
# COMPACT_ATOMS: atom_id res chain seq x y z
N MET A 1 -0.40 50.09 28.90
CA MET A 1 -1.33 49.24 28.13
C MET A 1 -0.90 49.15 26.67
N LYS A 2 0.06 48.27 26.32
CA LYS A 2 0.43 47.94 24.92
C LYS A 2 1.13 46.57 24.88
N SER A 3 0.43 45.47 25.12
CA SER A 3 1.02 44.12 24.94
C SER A 3 0.04 43.02 24.56
N LEU A 4 -1.17 43.38 24.09
CA LEU A 4 -2.19 42.40 23.66
C LEU A 4 -2.19 42.13 22.14
N GLY A 5 -1.29 42.78 21.37
CA GLY A 5 -1.32 42.73 19.90
C GLY A 5 -0.51 41.61 19.25
N ILE A 6 0.36 40.91 19.98
CA ILE A 6 1.33 39.98 19.38
C ILE A 6 0.87 38.51 19.42
N VAL A 7 -0.09 38.16 20.29
CA VAL A 7 -0.55 36.76 20.41
C VAL A 7 -1.52 36.36 19.29
N LEU A 8 -2.17 37.32 18.62
CA LEU A 8 -3.12 37.03 17.54
C LEU A 8 -2.47 36.71 16.18
N LEU A 9 -1.18 37.02 15.97
CA LEU A 9 -0.52 36.75 14.68
C LEU A 9 0.05 35.33 14.55
N ALA A 10 0.28 34.61 15.65
CA ALA A 10 0.78 33.24 15.62
C ALA A 10 -0.32 32.21 15.29
N LEU A 11 -1.60 32.55 15.49
CA LEU A 11 -2.75 31.69 15.17
C LEU A 11 -3.18 31.77 13.69
N LEU A 12 -2.66 32.71 12.92
CA LEU A 12 -2.93 32.86 11.48
C LEU A 12 -1.93 32.12 10.58
N LEU A 13 -0.82 31.61 11.14
CA LEU A 13 0.20 30.84 10.42
C LEU A 13 0.05 29.32 10.57
N ALA A 14 -0.87 28.86 11.41
CA ALA A 14 -1.39 27.49 11.34
C ALA A 14 -2.45 27.39 10.22
N GLY A 15 -2.18 27.97 9.06
CA GLY A 15 -2.86 27.59 7.84
C GLY A 15 -2.59 26.11 7.64
N CYS A 16 -3.63 25.30 7.77
CA CYS A 16 -3.57 23.86 7.54
C CYS A 16 -2.99 23.60 6.14
N ASP A 17 -1.67 23.37 6.06
CA ASP A 17 -0.97 23.01 4.83
C ASP A 17 -1.50 21.64 4.41
N ARG A 18 -2.59 21.64 3.67
CA ARG A 18 -3.11 20.43 3.03
C ARG A 18 -1.99 19.92 2.12
N PRO A 19 -1.62 18.63 2.20
CA PRO A 19 -0.57 18.10 1.36
C PRO A 19 -0.97 18.27 -0.09
N ARG A 20 -0.07 18.83 -0.91
CA ARG A 20 -0.27 18.93 -2.36
C ARG A 20 -0.41 17.53 -2.95
N ASP A 21 -1.17 17.39 -4.03
CA ASP A 21 -1.41 16.10 -4.71
C ASP A 21 -0.12 15.32 -5.02
N THR A 22 0.93 16.03 -5.45
CA THR A 22 2.25 15.43 -5.69
C THR A 22 2.84 14.82 -4.43
N GLN A 23 2.72 15.48 -3.28
CA GLN A 23 3.21 14.98 -1.99
C GLN A 23 2.43 13.73 -1.56
N LEU A 24 1.10 13.75 -1.71
CA LEU A 24 0.23 12.60 -1.41
C LEU A 24 0.65 11.36 -2.22
N ARG A 25 0.87 11.54 -3.52
CA ARG A 25 1.32 10.44 -4.41
C ARG A 25 2.72 9.95 -4.05
N LEU A 26 3.66 10.85 -3.77
CA LEU A 26 5.01 10.48 -3.35
C LEU A 26 5.01 9.68 -2.05
N ASP A 27 4.23 10.10 -1.06
CA ASP A 27 4.14 9.38 0.21
C ASP A 27 3.43 8.03 0.06
N ALA A 28 2.38 7.96 -0.77
CA ALA A 28 1.76 6.69 -1.14
C ALA A 28 2.78 5.74 -1.80
N SER A 29 3.58 6.22 -2.75
CA SER A 29 4.64 5.42 -3.40
C SER A 29 5.68 4.93 -2.40
N ARG A 30 6.11 5.79 -1.46
CA ARG A 30 7.07 5.40 -0.41
C ARG A 30 6.49 4.33 0.50
N GLN A 31 5.21 4.42 0.85
CA GLN A 31 4.56 3.39 1.67
C GLN A 31 4.36 2.09 0.88
N LEU A 32 4.05 2.15 -0.41
CA LEU A 32 4.01 0.97 -1.27
C LEU A 32 5.36 0.27 -1.28
N GLN A 33 6.44 1.03 -1.49
CA GLN A 33 7.79 0.49 -1.48
C GLN A 33 8.10 -0.19 -0.15
N ARG A 34 7.83 0.48 0.99
CA ARG A 34 8.02 -0.11 2.32
C ARG A 34 7.22 -1.40 2.51
N ASN A 35 5.92 -1.40 2.16
CA ASN A 35 5.06 -2.57 2.30
C ASN A 35 5.59 -3.77 1.51
N ILE A 36 6.03 -3.56 0.27
CA ILE A 36 6.66 -4.61 -0.54
C ILE A 36 7.99 -5.02 0.09
N ASP A 37 8.83 -4.04 0.44
CA ASP A 37 10.19 -4.30 0.89
C ASP A 37 10.29 -5.03 2.22
N THR A 38 9.37 -4.74 3.14
CA THR A 38 9.35 -5.35 4.47
C THR A 38 8.43 -6.57 4.59
N SER A 39 7.86 -7.05 3.47
CA SER A 39 7.00 -8.24 3.49
C SER A 39 7.79 -9.50 3.86
N PRO A 40 7.44 -10.22 4.95
CA PRO A 40 8.13 -11.46 5.31
C PRO A 40 8.02 -12.54 4.22
N LEU A 41 6.87 -12.57 3.53
CA LEU A 41 6.65 -13.50 2.42
C LEU A 41 7.53 -13.18 1.23
N ARG A 42 7.78 -11.89 0.94
CA ARG A 42 8.73 -11.50 -0.11
C ARG A 42 10.11 -12.05 0.19
N ALA A 43 10.61 -11.90 1.42
CA ALA A 43 11.93 -12.41 1.81
C ALA A 43 12.04 -13.93 1.60
N SER A 44 10.98 -14.69 1.92
CA SER A 44 10.93 -16.14 1.67
C SER A 44 10.97 -16.47 0.17
N CYS A 45 10.18 -15.78 -0.64
CA CYS A 45 10.15 -15.98 -2.10
C CYS A 45 11.47 -15.59 -2.78
N GLU A 46 12.10 -14.51 -2.32
CA GLU A 46 13.38 -14.04 -2.82
C GLU A 46 14.50 -15.03 -2.52
N HIS A 47 14.47 -15.71 -1.36
CA HIS A 47 15.42 -16.77 -1.05
C HIS A 47 15.33 -17.96 -2.03
N ILE A 48 14.15 -18.26 -2.55
CA ILE A 48 13.93 -19.34 -3.54
C ILE A 48 14.37 -18.89 -4.94
N ALA A 49 14.04 -17.64 -5.32
CA ALA A 49 14.35 -17.09 -6.64
C ALA A 49 15.81 -16.61 -6.79
N ARG A 50 16.50 -16.27 -5.70
CA ARG A 50 17.92 -15.84 -5.62
C ARG A 50 18.37 -14.82 -6.68
N GLY A 51 17.50 -13.87 -7.06
CA GLY A 51 17.82 -12.87 -8.08
C GLY A 51 18.07 -13.42 -9.48
N ARG A 52 17.66 -14.67 -9.77
CA ARG A 52 17.83 -15.28 -11.10
C ARG A 52 16.86 -14.67 -12.09
N GLU A 53 17.36 -14.36 -13.30
CA GLU A 53 16.51 -13.90 -14.40
C GLU A 53 15.57 -15.02 -14.93
N TRP A 54 15.98 -16.29 -14.80
CA TRP A 54 15.22 -17.44 -15.28
C TRP A 54 14.99 -18.48 -14.18
N LEU A 55 13.74 -18.93 -14.06
CA LEU A 55 13.32 -19.93 -13.06
C LEU A 55 13.31 -21.33 -13.68
N THR A 56 13.91 -22.30 -13.00
CA THR A 56 13.77 -23.71 -13.39
C THR A 56 12.40 -24.24 -12.99
N PRO A 57 11.89 -25.32 -13.62
CA PRO A 57 10.62 -25.93 -13.23
C PRO A 57 10.57 -26.30 -11.73
N HIS A 58 11.68 -26.79 -11.16
CA HIS A 58 11.78 -27.06 -9.73
C HIS A 58 11.65 -25.79 -8.87
N SER A 59 12.31 -24.69 -9.24
CA SER A 59 12.18 -23.41 -8.53
C SER A 59 10.75 -22.87 -8.61
N VAL A 60 10.07 -23.00 -9.75
CA VAL A 60 8.66 -22.60 -9.90
C VAL A 60 7.77 -23.41 -8.94
N GLN A 61 7.92 -24.73 -8.89
CA GLN A 61 7.15 -25.58 -7.97
C GLN A 61 7.37 -25.20 -6.50
N GLN A 62 8.62 -24.87 -6.11
CA GLN A 62 8.91 -24.40 -4.76
C GLN A 62 8.24 -23.04 -4.49
N LEU A 63 8.31 -22.10 -5.44
CA LEU A 63 7.65 -20.80 -5.32
C LEU A 63 6.12 -20.95 -5.17
N GLU A 64 5.50 -21.82 -5.96
CA GLU A 64 4.05 -22.09 -5.88
C GLU A 64 3.66 -22.72 -4.54
N LYS A 65 4.47 -23.66 -4.02
CA LYS A 65 4.28 -24.26 -2.70
C LYS A 65 4.35 -23.24 -1.56
N HIS A 66 5.15 -22.18 -1.73
CA HIS A 66 5.26 -21.06 -0.80
C HIS A 66 4.30 -19.91 -1.10
N HIS A 67 3.35 -20.10 -2.03
CA HIS A 67 2.34 -19.13 -2.42
C HIS A 67 2.91 -17.82 -3.02
N CYS A 68 4.11 -17.88 -3.59
CA CYS A 68 4.84 -16.73 -4.12
C CYS A 68 4.23 -16.14 -5.40
N GLN A 69 3.25 -16.81 -6.01
CA GLN A 69 2.42 -16.26 -7.08
C GLN A 69 1.54 -15.09 -6.60
N ASN A 70 1.32 -14.97 -5.29
CA ASN A 70 0.53 -13.90 -4.67
C ASN A 70 1.41 -12.83 -4.00
N VAL A 71 2.71 -12.78 -4.28
CA VAL A 71 3.63 -11.85 -3.62
C VAL A 71 4.24 -10.93 -4.67
N LEU A 72 4.07 -9.62 -4.51
CA LEU A 72 4.71 -8.63 -5.39
C LEU A 72 6.24 -8.76 -5.29
N ARG A 73 6.88 -8.93 -6.45
CA ARG A 73 8.32 -9.19 -6.54
C ARG A 73 9.16 -7.96 -6.21
N SER A 74 8.79 -6.82 -6.78
CA SER A 74 9.55 -5.58 -6.68
C SER A 74 8.64 -4.36 -6.68
N ALA A 75 8.95 -3.39 -5.81
CA ALA A 75 8.33 -2.08 -5.84
C ALA A 75 8.66 -1.31 -7.13
N SER A 76 9.87 -1.48 -7.69
CA SER A 76 10.26 -0.82 -8.94
C SER A 76 9.48 -1.30 -10.17
N GLU A 77 8.89 -2.48 -10.07
CA GLU A 77 8.06 -3.08 -11.12
C GLU A 77 6.57 -2.96 -10.83
N THR A 78 6.23 -2.29 -9.72
CA THR A 78 4.85 -2.09 -9.30
C THR A 78 4.43 -0.66 -9.62
N ASN A 79 3.45 -0.54 -10.50
CA ASN A 79 2.94 0.73 -10.98
C ASN A 79 1.59 1.06 -10.36
N PHE A 80 1.34 2.33 -10.10
CA PHE A 80 0.01 2.82 -9.79
C PHE A 80 -0.85 2.92 -11.04
N LEU A 81 -2.11 2.51 -10.92
CA LEU A 81 -3.15 2.56 -11.94
C LEU A 81 -4.40 3.25 -11.37
N ASN A 82 -5.09 4.04 -12.21
CA ASN A 82 -6.39 4.65 -11.88
C ASN A 82 -6.39 5.38 -10.53
N THR A 83 -5.35 6.18 -10.26
CA THR A 83 -5.21 6.86 -8.97
C THR A 83 -6.03 8.14 -8.90
N ALA A 84 -6.76 8.29 -7.80
CA ALA A 84 -7.53 9.47 -7.48
C ALA A 84 -7.25 9.89 -6.04
N ILE A 85 -7.34 11.20 -5.80
CA ILE A 85 -7.12 11.80 -4.49
C ILE A 85 -8.48 12.27 -3.97
N TYR A 86 -8.81 11.88 -2.74
CA TYR A 86 -10.04 12.25 -2.08
C TYR A 86 -9.70 12.97 -0.78
N THR A 87 -10.37 14.09 -0.51
CA THR A 87 -10.10 14.94 0.67
C THR A 87 -11.35 15.27 1.46
N GLN A 88 -12.45 14.53 1.25
CA GLN A 88 -13.76 14.86 1.80
C GLN A 88 -13.82 14.66 3.33
N THR A 89 -13.18 13.60 3.84
CA THR A 89 -13.10 13.31 5.29
C THR A 89 -11.67 13.39 5.80
N ILE A 90 -10.78 12.63 5.18
CA ILE A 90 -9.33 12.64 5.40
C ILE A 90 -8.64 12.58 4.03
N PRO A 91 -7.44 13.16 3.85
CA PRO A 91 -6.72 13.06 2.58
C PRO A 91 -6.28 11.62 2.33
N VAL A 92 -6.82 11.01 1.28
CA VAL A 92 -6.47 9.66 0.86
C VAL A 92 -6.09 9.61 -0.62
N VAL A 93 -5.25 8.65 -0.96
CA VAL A 93 -5.01 8.23 -2.35
C VAL A 93 -5.63 6.85 -2.53
N CYS A 94 -6.58 6.74 -3.45
CA CYS A 94 -7.19 5.46 -3.79
C CYS A 94 -6.88 5.11 -5.24
N GLY A 95 -6.73 3.83 -5.52
CA GLY A 95 -6.47 3.36 -6.88
C GLY A 95 -6.20 1.87 -6.91
N SER A 96 -5.40 1.46 -7.89
CA SER A 96 -4.88 0.11 -7.98
C SER A 96 -3.37 0.12 -8.21
N ILE A 97 -2.73 -0.99 -7.87
CA ILE A 97 -1.35 -1.29 -8.22
C ILE A 97 -1.33 -2.46 -9.19
N GLN A 98 -0.35 -2.47 -10.08
CA GLN A 98 -0.04 -3.61 -10.93
C GLN A 98 1.45 -3.91 -10.91
N GLY A 99 1.81 -5.17 -10.69
CA GLY A 99 3.20 -5.62 -10.67
C GLY A 99 3.32 -7.10 -11.01
N ARG A 100 4.56 -7.61 -11.00
CA ARG A 100 4.86 -9.03 -11.23
C ARG A 100 5.02 -9.77 -9.91
N SER A 101 4.58 -11.02 -9.87
CA SER A 101 4.89 -11.95 -8.79
C SER A 101 6.25 -12.62 -9.00
N PHE A 102 6.68 -13.42 -8.03
CA PHE A 102 7.89 -14.24 -8.18
C PHE A 102 7.73 -15.39 -9.17
N THR A 103 6.52 -15.81 -9.52
CA THR A 103 6.28 -16.83 -10.57
C THR A 103 6.06 -16.21 -11.95
N GLY A 104 6.16 -14.88 -12.08
CA GLY A 104 5.97 -14.14 -13.33
C GLY A 104 4.51 -13.77 -13.62
N THR A 105 3.56 -14.19 -12.78
CA THR A 105 2.16 -13.78 -12.92
C THR A 105 2.00 -12.28 -12.69
N THR A 106 1.10 -11.65 -13.44
CA THR A 106 0.74 -10.24 -13.20
C THR A 106 -0.27 -10.18 -12.06
N LEU A 107 0.01 -9.35 -11.07
CA LEU A 107 -0.89 -9.06 -9.96
C LEU A 107 -1.49 -7.67 -10.14
N THR A 108 -2.80 -7.54 -9.91
CA THR A 108 -3.49 -6.25 -9.82
C THR A 108 -4.28 -6.19 -8.52
N ARG A 109 -4.07 -5.14 -7.72
CA ARG A 109 -4.73 -4.99 -6.41
C ARG A 109 -5.18 -3.57 -6.17
N ARG A 110 -6.31 -3.40 -5.50
CA ARG A 110 -6.77 -2.09 -5.06
C ARG A 110 -6.00 -1.66 -3.82
N PHE A 111 -5.78 -0.36 -3.66
CA PHE A 111 -5.17 0.18 -2.45
C PHE A 111 -5.87 1.45 -1.98
N ILE A 112 -5.71 1.72 -0.68
CA ILE A 112 -6.07 2.97 -0.03
C ILE A 112 -4.84 3.42 0.76
N TYR A 113 -4.36 4.64 0.50
CA TYR A 113 -3.34 5.27 1.31
C TYR A 113 -3.96 6.42 2.11
N SER A 114 -3.78 6.42 3.42
CA SER A 114 -4.17 7.50 4.31
C SER A 114 -2.96 8.38 4.63
N TYR A 115 -3.07 9.68 4.33
CA TYR A 115 -2.00 10.63 4.63
C TYR A 115 -1.81 10.85 6.13
N ASP A 116 -2.89 10.85 6.89
CA ASP A 116 -2.85 11.13 8.33
C ASP A 116 -2.28 9.93 9.09
N GLU A 117 -2.70 8.72 8.74
CA GLU A 117 -2.20 7.48 9.36
C GLU A 117 -0.82 7.06 8.82
N LYS A 118 -0.38 7.69 7.71
CA LYS A 118 0.81 7.27 6.96
C LYS A 118 0.80 5.78 6.60
N ALA A 119 -0.39 5.23 6.38
CA ALA A 119 -0.61 3.81 6.16
C ALA A 119 -1.16 3.56 4.76
N LEU A 120 -0.62 2.53 4.10
CA LEU A 120 -1.13 2.02 2.83
C LEU A 120 -1.71 0.63 3.06
N VAL A 121 -2.98 0.47 2.73
CA VAL A 121 -3.70 -0.81 2.78
C VAL A 121 -3.89 -1.31 1.36
N ILE A 122 -3.40 -2.51 1.08
CA ILE A 122 -3.64 -3.24 -0.17
C ILE A 122 -4.76 -4.23 0.09
N ARG A 123 -5.72 -4.34 -0.81
CA ARG A 123 -6.79 -5.34 -0.68
C ARG A 123 -6.18 -6.75 -0.77
N PRO A 124 -6.38 -7.61 0.25
CA PRO A 124 -5.92 -8.99 0.17
C PRO A 124 -6.82 -9.80 -0.78
N GLU A 125 -6.20 -10.61 -1.63
CA GLU A 125 -6.91 -11.49 -2.58
C GLU A 125 -6.82 -12.98 -2.19
N SER A 126 -5.93 -13.36 -1.27
CA SER A 126 -5.76 -14.73 -0.78
C SER A 126 -5.34 -14.75 0.69
N GLU A 127 -5.49 -15.90 1.37
CA GLU A 127 -5.06 -16.05 2.78
C GLU A 127 -3.56 -15.83 2.96
N GLN A 128 -2.76 -16.12 1.93
CA GLN A 128 -1.31 -15.89 1.97
C GLN A 128 -0.94 -14.46 1.61
N ASP A 129 -1.89 -13.62 1.20
CA ASP A 129 -1.66 -12.20 0.94
C ASP A 129 -1.85 -11.33 2.20
N LYS A 130 -2.07 -11.97 3.34
CA LYS A 130 -2.49 -11.30 4.56
C LYS A 130 -1.32 -10.63 5.29
N SER A 131 -1.51 -9.42 5.80
CA SER A 131 -0.55 -8.68 6.64
C SER A 131 -0.56 -9.10 8.13
N ARG A 132 0.42 -8.63 8.92
CA ARG A 132 0.61 -9.00 10.34
C ARG A 132 -0.55 -8.68 11.29
N PHE A 133 -1.48 -7.81 10.91
CA PHE A 133 -2.66 -7.47 11.73
C PHE A 133 -3.85 -8.40 11.48
N GLU A 134 -3.68 -9.36 10.57
CA GLU A 134 -4.74 -10.14 9.93
C GLU A 134 -4.82 -11.57 10.46
N ASP A 135 -3.91 -11.97 11.36
CA ASP A 135 -3.97 -13.23 12.10
C ASP A 135 -5.24 -13.35 12.98
N ARG A 136 -5.96 -12.23 13.17
CA ARG A 136 -7.20 -12.14 13.94
C ARG A 136 -8.47 -12.11 13.08
N LYS A 137 -8.34 -12.02 11.76
CA LYS A 137 -9.47 -11.85 10.83
C LYS A 137 -9.39 -12.84 9.67
N THR A 138 -10.51 -13.32 9.19
CA THR A 138 -10.56 -14.13 7.95
C THR A 138 -10.30 -13.25 6.73
N LEU A 139 -9.85 -13.84 5.60
CA LEU A 139 -9.74 -13.09 4.34
C LEU A 139 -11.04 -12.34 4.00
N ALA A 140 -12.19 -12.99 4.18
CA ALA A 140 -13.49 -12.40 3.89
C ALA A 140 -13.79 -11.17 4.76
N GLN A 141 -13.43 -11.20 6.04
CA GLN A 141 -13.57 -10.05 6.94
C GLN A 141 -12.69 -8.87 6.49
N LEU A 142 -11.45 -9.15 6.08
CA LEU A 142 -10.52 -8.12 5.63
C LEU A 142 -10.94 -7.50 4.30
N GLN A 143 -11.44 -8.31 3.38
CA GLN A 143 -12.02 -7.84 2.14
C GLN A 143 -13.25 -6.97 2.40
N THR A 144 -14.09 -7.35 3.36
CA THR A 144 -15.27 -6.58 3.78
C THR A 144 -14.86 -5.24 4.39
N ASP A 145 -13.89 -5.24 5.30
CA ASP A 145 -13.34 -4.03 5.91
C ASP A 145 -12.76 -3.09 4.85
N PHE A 146 -11.99 -3.63 3.91
CA PHE A 146 -11.46 -2.86 2.79
C PHE A 146 -12.59 -2.26 1.92
N GLN A 147 -13.63 -3.02 1.61
CA GLN A 147 -14.77 -2.48 0.84
C GLN A 147 -15.49 -1.36 1.60
N ASN A 148 -15.67 -1.51 2.90
CA ASN A 148 -16.29 -0.48 3.75
C ASN A 148 -15.44 0.81 3.76
N GLN A 149 -14.12 0.67 3.92
CA GLN A 149 -13.19 1.81 3.84
C GLN A 149 -13.20 2.44 2.45
N TRP A 150 -13.22 1.64 1.39
CA TRP A 150 -13.29 2.16 0.03
C TRP A 150 -14.57 2.96 -0.20
N ALA A 151 -15.72 2.42 0.19
CA ALA A 151 -17.01 3.10 0.04
C ALA A 151 -17.05 4.42 0.83
N LYS A 152 -16.37 4.47 1.97
CA LYS A 152 -16.31 5.65 2.84
C LYS A 152 -15.35 6.73 2.34
N TYR A 153 -14.19 6.36 1.81
CA TYR A 153 -13.09 7.30 1.56
C TYR A 153 -12.75 7.51 0.08
N CYS A 154 -13.18 6.62 -0.81
CA CYS A 154 -12.76 6.60 -2.23
C CYS A 154 -13.93 6.86 -3.19
N ARG A 155 -14.87 7.71 -2.78
CA ARG A 155 -16.04 8.21 -3.53
C ARG A 155 -16.20 9.68 -3.18
#